data_AF-K8N109-F1
#
_entry.id   AF-K8N109-F1
#
_cell.length_a   1.000
_cell.length_b   1.000
_cell.length_c   1.000
_cell.angle_alpha   90.00
_cell.angle_beta   90.00
_cell.angle_gamma   90.00
#
_symmetry.space_group_name_H-M   'P 1'
#
loop_
_entity.id
_entity.type
_entity.pdbx_description
1 polymer ?
#
loop_
_entity_poly.entity_id
_entity_poly.type
_entity_poly.pdbx_seq_one_letter_code
_entity_poly.pdbx_strand_id
1 'polypeptide(L)'
;MLKSNKLIIFLISLPFLMVLVFYSLSEHPGYSDDGNFVRNHETAIKSEIIANLAREKQDIESVTLLPNTARGEYDNGGDVSGHYHIYFTAYVNHNRERTIRVELFFPDASIPPFTLFPPNPYKDKVKKMSNWLMGNIEVSEETSK
;
A
#
# COMPACT_ATOMS: atom_id res chain seq x y z
N MET A 1 53.26 -5.19 18.19
CA MET A 1 52.24 -5.12 19.26
C MET A 1 51.10 -4.22 18.78
N LEU A 2 50.01 -4.79 18.28
CA LEU A 2 48.82 -4.02 17.88
C LEU A 2 48.01 -3.73 19.15
N LYS A 3 48.08 -2.50 19.66
CA LYS A 3 47.30 -2.04 20.82
C LYS A 3 45.81 -2.13 20.44
N SER A 4 45.00 -2.79 21.28
CA SER A 4 43.62 -3.16 20.95
C SER A 4 42.72 -1.93 20.75
N ASN A 5 42.60 -1.45 19.50
CA ASN A 5 41.70 -0.36 19.08
C ASN A 5 40.24 -0.81 18.91
N LYS A 6 39.87 -2.00 19.41
CA LYS A 6 38.51 -2.57 19.27
C LYS A 6 37.41 -1.63 19.77
N LEU A 7 37.67 -0.88 20.85
CA LEU A 7 36.73 0.09 21.40
C LEU A 7 36.47 1.26 20.42
N ILE A 8 37.52 1.74 19.73
CA ILE A 8 37.41 2.84 18.77
C ILE A 8 36.64 2.40 17.54
N ILE A 9 36.94 1.19 17.02
CA ILE A 9 36.21 0.60 15.89
C ILE A 9 34.73 0.42 16.25
N PHE A 10 34.45 -0.08 17.46
CA PHE A 10 33.08 -0.24 17.96
C PHE A 10 32.33 1.11 18.04
N LEU A 11 32.95 2.14 18.62
CA LEU A 11 32.37 3.49 18.72
C LEU A 11 32.11 4.14 17.35
N ILE A 12 33.01 3.95 16.39
CA ILE A 12 32.83 4.44 15.01
C ILE A 12 31.72 3.68 14.30
N SER A 13 31.56 2.38 14.56
CA SER A 13 30.51 1.55 13.94
C SER A 13 29.10 1.79 14.51
N LEU A 14 28.99 2.30 15.74
CA LEU A 14 27.74 2.53 16.44
C LEU A 14 26.74 3.45 15.70
N PRO A 15 27.14 4.61 15.14
CA PRO A 15 26.22 5.43 14.33
C PRO A 15 25.75 4.72 13.06
N PHE A 16 26.60 3.95 12.39
CA PHE A 16 26.19 3.17 11.20
C PHE A 16 25.20 2.06 11.56
N LEU A 17 25.41 1.38 12.70
CA LEU A 17 24.47 0.39 13.21
C LEU A 17 23.14 1.03 13.59
N MET A 18 23.15 2.19 14.24
CA MET A 18 21.95 2.98 14.54
C MET A 18 21.20 3.34 13.26
N VAL A 19 21.87 3.82 12.22
CA VAL A 19 21.25 4.14 10.92
C VAL A 19 20.59 2.90 10.30
N LEU A 20 21.25 1.74 10.31
CA LEU A 20 20.65 0.49 9.81
C LEU A 20 19.42 0.07 10.62
N VAL A 21 19.48 0.19 11.94
CA VAL A 21 18.37 -0.15 12.84
C VAL A 21 17.20 0.80 12.64
N PHE A 22 17.42 2.11 12.60
CA PHE A 22 16.37 3.11 12.34
C PHE A 22 15.78 2.97 10.94
N TYR A 23 16.59 2.68 9.92
CA TYR A 23 16.11 2.41 8.57
C TYR A 23 15.25 1.13 8.49
N SER A 24 15.56 0.12 9.31
CA SER A 24 14.78 -1.13 9.35
C SER A 24 13.49 -1.00 10.17
N LEU A 25 13.50 -0.15 11.20
CA LEU A 25 12.35 0.08 12.09
C LEU A 25 11.39 1.14 11.54
N SER A 26 11.87 2.04 10.69
CA SER A 26 10.99 2.98 9.99
C SER A 26 10.29 2.23 8.85
N GLU A 27 8.96 2.25 8.84
CA GLU A 27 8.18 1.99 7.63
C GLU A 27 8.80 2.89 6.54
N HIS A 28 9.38 2.30 5.49
CA HIS A 28 10.34 2.97 4.60
C HIS A 28 9.97 4.44 4.30
N PRO A 29 10.86 5.41 4.60
CA PRO A 29 10.52 6.85 4.63
C PRO A 29 10.17 7.49 3.27
N GLY A 30 10.02 6.69 2.21
CA GLY A 30 9.70 7.13 0.85
C GLY A 30 8.24 6.94 0.41
N TYR A 31 7.39 6.28 1.21
CA TYR A 31 5.99 6.03 0.85
C TYR A 31 5.02 6.69 1.84
N SER A 32 3.84 7.10 1.35
CA SER A 32 2.70 7.46 2.20
C SER A 32 2.25 6.27 3.06
N ASP A 33 1.43 6.51 4.07
CA ASP A 33 0.81 5.43 4.86
C ASP A 33 0.07 4.43 3.95
N ASP A 34 -0.60 4.92 2.90
CA ASP A 34 -1.27 4.10 1.89
C ASP A 34 -0.30 3.28 1.05
N GLY A 35 0.81 3.89 0.61
CA GLY A 35 1.84 3.18 -0.13
C GLY A 35 2.53 2.12 0.73
N ASN A 36 2.75 2.42 2.01
CA ASN A 36 3.24 1.45 2.99
C ASN A 36 2.23 0.30 3.18
N PHE A 37 0.94 0.59 3.24
CA PHE A 37 -0.10 -0.43 3.34
C PHE A 37 -0.07 -1.40 2.15
N VAL A 38 -0.08 -0.87 0.92
CA VAL A 38 -0.06 -1.67 -0.32
C VAL A 38 1.20 -2.53 -0.40
N ARG A 39 2.37 -1.97 -0.04
CA ARG A 39 3.63 -2.72 -0.02
C ARG A 39 3.61 -3.84 1.02
N ASN A 40 3.18 -3.54 2.25
CA ASN A 40 3.19 -4.51 3.34
C ASN A 40 2.21 -5.67 3.10
N HIS A 41 1.17 -5.46 2.28
CA HIS A 41 0.18 -6.48 1.90
C HIS A 41 0.33 -6.96 0.44
N GLU A 42 1.48 -6.71 -0.19
CA GLU A 42 1.69 -6.92 -1.63
C GLU A 42 1.31 -8.33 -2.10
N THR A 43 1.69 -9.36 -1.34
CA THR A 43 1.43 -10.76 -1.71
C THR A 43 -0.07 -11.07 -1.72
N ALA A 44 -0.80 -10.63 -0.69
CA ALA A 44 -2.23 -10.86 -0.57
C ALA A 44 -3.01 -10.09 -1.64
N ILE A 45 -2.66 -8.83 -1.85
CA ILE A 45 -3.27 -7.96 -2.87
C ILE A 45 -3.06 -8.55 -4.27
N LYS A 46 -1.83 -8.96 -4.62
CA LYS A 46 -1.55 -9.59 -5.94
C LYS A 46 -2.39 -10.84 -6.16
N SER A 47 -2.48 -11.71 -5.15
CA SER A 47 -3.28 -12.93 -5.25
C SER A 47 -4.75 -12.61 -5.52
N GLU A 48 -5.30 -11.62 -4.84
CA GLU A 48 -6.71 -11.23 -4.98
C GLU A 48 -6.99 -10.59 -6.36
N ILE A 49 -6.07 -9.75 -6.86
CA ILE A 49 -6.15 -9.17 -8.21
C ILE A 49 -6.17 -10.27 -9.28
N ILE A 50 -5.21 -11.21 -9.21
CA ILE A 50 -5.12 -12.31 -10.18
C ILE A 50 -6.40 -13.18 -10.11
N ALA A 51 -6.88 -13.48 -8.90
CA ALA A 51 -8.09 -14.27 -8.72
C ALA A 51 -9.36 -13.58 -9.27
N ASN A 52 -9.48 -12.26 -9.14
CA ASN A 52 -10.59 -11.50 -9.71
C ASN A 52 -10.51 -11.43 -11.23
N LEU A 53 -9.35 -11.11 -11.79
CA LEU A 53 -9.19 -10.99 -13.24
C LEU A 53 -9.31 -12.35 -13.97
N ALA A 54 -8.87 -13.44 -13.32
CA ALA A 54 -9.10 -14.79 -13.82
C ALA A 54 -10.60 -15.14 -13.87
N ARG A 55 -11.40 -14.71 -12.88
CA ARG A 55 -12.87 -14.85 -12.90
C ARG A 55 -13.51 -14.07 -14.05
N GLU A 56 -12.94 -12.91 -14.39
CA GLU A 56 -13.34 -12.11 -15.54
C GLU A 56 -12.83 -12.64 -16.89
N LYS A 57 -12.22 -13.83 -16.92
CA LYS A 57 -11.62 -14.47 -18.10
C LYS A 57 -10.50 -13.67 -18.74
N GLN A 58 -9.85 -12.79 -17.99
CA GLN A 58 -8.62 -12.13 -18.42
C GLN A 58 -7.44 -13.00 -18.01
N ASP A 59 -6.72 -13.54 -19.00
CA ASP A 59 -5.52 -14.35 -18.72
C ASP A 59 -4.36 -13.45 -18.28
N ILE A 60 -3.91 -13.67 -17.05
CA ILE A 60 -2.92 -12.85 -16.36
C ILE A 60 -1.92 -13.76 -15.65
N GLU A 61 -0.66 -13.65 -16.08
CA GLU A 61 0.47 -14.38 -15.53
C GLU A 61 1.09 -13.66 -14.32
N SER A 62 1.07 -12.31 -14.32
CA SER A 62 1.71 -11.54 -13.26
C SER A 62 1.08 -10.17 -13.03
N VAL A 63 1.27 -9.66 -11.81
CA VAL A 63 0.86 -8.31 -11.40
C VAL A 63 2.02 -7.63 -10.68
N THR A 64 2.30 -6.37 -11.03
CA THR A 64 3.29 -5.51 -10.39
C THR A 64 2.58 -4.29 -9.81
N LEU A 65 2.50 -4.19 -8.49
CA LEU A 65 1.86 -3.06 -7.82
C LEU A 65 2.77 -1.82 -7.88
N LEU A 66 2.19 -0.62 -7.90
CA LEU A 66 2.91 0.65 -7.80
C LEU A 66 2.52 1.40 -6.52
N PRO A 67 3.09 1.05 -5.35
CA PRO A 67 2.66 1.62 -4.07
C PRO A 67 2.87 3.13 -3.95
N ASN A 68 3.77 3.72 -4.75
CA ASN A 68 4.00 5.17 -4.79
C ASN A 68 2.83 5.95 -5.41
N THR A 69 1.94 5.26 -6.11
CA THR A 69 0.71 5.84 -6.67
C THR A 69 -0.47 5.76 -5.72
N ALA A 70 -0.30 5.06 -4.59
CA ALA A 70 -1.37 4.82 -3.63
C ALA A 70 -1.87 6.12 -3.02
N ARG A 71 -3.19 6.32 -3.10
CA ARG A 71 -3.91 7.44 -2.51
C ARG A 71 -5.12 6.90 -1.79
N GLY A 72 -5.18 7.16 -0.49
CA GLY A 72 -6.34 6.84 0.31
C GLY A 72 -7.28 8.02 0.49
N GLU A 73 -8.57 7.78 0.35
CA GLU A 73 -9.62 8.78 0.52
C GLU A 73 -10.88 8.15 1.11
N TYR A 74 -11.68 8.98 1.77
CA TYR A 74 -13.02 8.56 2.18
C TYR A 74 -13.98 8.83 1.03
N ASP A 75 -14.88 7.89 0.77
CA ASP A 75 -16.01 8.18 -0.12
C ASP A 75 -16.93 9.23 0.50
N ASN A 76 -17.69 9.89 -0.37
CA ASN A 76 -18.64 10.90 0.06
C ASN A 76 -19.91 10.19 0.54
N GLY A 77 -19.81 9.58 1.73
CA GLY A 77 -20.88 8.78 2.34
C GLY A 77 -22.20 9.52 2.62
N GLY A 78 -22.26 10.82 2.32
CA GLY A 78 -23.46 11.65 2.35
C GLY A 78 -24.23 11.51 3.66
N ASP A 79 -25.50 11.14 3.52
CA ASP A 79 -26.45 10.97 4.63
C ASP A 79 -26.33 9.60 5.33
N VAL A 80 -25.52 8.67 4.82
CA VAL A 80 -25.56 7.25 5.21
C VAL A 80 -24.36 6.87 6.09
N SER A 81 -23.15 7.06 5.58
CA SER A 81 -21.84 6.88 6.25
C SER A 81 -20.81 6.69 5.15
N GLY A 82 -19.59 7.17 5.38
CA GLY A 82 -18.50 6.97 4.43
C GLY A 82 -17.55 5.86 4.84
N HIS A 83 -16.76 5.37 3.90
CA HIS A 83 -15.70 4.39 4.14
C HIS A 83 -14.39 4.83 3.51
N TYR A 84 -13.29 4.33 4.08
CA TYR A 84 -11.97 4.57 3.52
C TYR A 84 -11.69 3.61 2.37
N HIS A 85 -11.03 4.14 1.35
CA HIS A 85 -10.58 3.42 0.18
C HIS A 85 -9.12 3.74 -0.08
N ILE A 86 -8.38 2.78 -0.63
CA ILE A 86 -7.04 3.04 -1.19
C ILE A 86 -7.06 2.72 -2.68
N TYR A 87 -6.77 3.73 -3.49
CA TYR A 87 -6.61 3.60 -4.93
C TYR A 87 -5.14 3.60 -5.29
N PHE A 88 -4.72 2.65 -6.11
CA PHE A 88 -3.36 2.61 -6.63
C PHE A 88 -3.34 1.96 -8.01
N THR A 89 -2.22 2.12 -8.70
CA THR A 89 -2.04 1.58 -10.03
C THR A 89 -1.18 0.32 -10.01
N ALA A 90 -1.43 -0.62 -10.92
CA ALA A 90 -0.61 -1.81 -11.10
C ALA A 90 -0.42 -2.13 -12.60
N TYR A 91 0.67 -2.83 -12.91
CA TYR A 91 0.90 -3.39 -14.24
C TYR A 91 0.52 -4.86 -14.27
N VAL A 92 -0.01 -5.30 -15.40
CA VAL A 92 -0.36 -6.69 -15.65
C VAL A 92 0.60 -7.29 -16.67
N ASN A 93 1.04 -8.54 -16.46
CA ASN A 93 1.92 -9.30 -17.36
C ASN A 93 3.24 -8.57 -17.68
N HIS A 94 3.76 -7.80 -16.72
CA HIS A 94 4.92 -6.91 -16.91
C HIS A 94 4.79 -5.90 -18.06
N ASN A 95 3.58 -5.69 -18.60
CA ASN A 95 3.33 -4.74 -19.65
C ASN A 95 3.00 -3.37 -19.03
N ARG A 96 3.89 -2.38 -19.24
CA ARG A 96 3.70 -1.01 -18.74
C ARG A 96 2.55 -0.27 -19.45
N GLU A 97 2.15 -0.74 -20.62
CA GLU A 97 1.03 -0.19 -21.39
C GLU A 97 -0.32 -0.74 -20.89
N ARG A 98 -0.33 -1.97 -20.34
CA ARG A 98 -1.52 -2.57 -19.72
C ARG A 98 -1.55 -2.27 -18.23
N THR A 99 -2.08 -1.09 -17.92
CA THR A 99 -2.19 -0.57 -16.57
C THR A 99 -3.59 -0.79 -16.02
N ILE A 100 -3.69 -1.26 -14.78
CA ILE A 100 -4.95 -1.39 -14.04
C ILE A 100 -4.98 -0.41 -12.87
N ARG A 101 -6.15 0.16 -12.60
CA ARG A 101 -6.43 0.87 -11.35
C ARG A 101 -7.12 -0.09 -10.40
N VAL A 102 -6.62 -0.16 -9.18
CA VAL A 102 -7.09 -1.07 -8.14
C VAL A 102 -7.60 -0.26 -6.97
N GLU A 103 -8.78 -0.61 -6.49
CA GLU A 103 -9.39 -0.08 -5.29
C GLU A 103 -9.37 -1.13 -4.18
N LEU A 104 -8.95 -0.73 -2.98
CA LEU A 104 -9.12 -1.50 -1.76
C LEU A 104 -10.15 -0.81 -0.89
N PHE A 105 -11.16 -1.53 -0.46
CA PHE A 105 -12.24 -1.05 0.38
C PHE A 105 -12.03 -1.46 1.84
N PHE A 106 -12.19 -0.52 2.78
CA PHE A 106 -11.99 -0.75 4.21
C PHE A 106 -13.31 -0.59 4.98
N PRO A 107 -14.08 -1.68 5.18
CA PRO A 107 -15.39 -1.61 5.84
C PRO A 107 -15.31 -1.09 7.27
N ASP A 108 -14.25 -1.46 8.01
CA ASP A 108 -14.08 -1.08 9.42
C ASP A 108 -13.54 0.36 9.59
N ALA A 109 -13.04 0.96 8.52
CA ALA A 109 -12.66 2.37 8.47
C ALA A 109 -13.86 3.24 8.09
N SER A 110 -14.98 3.08 8.79
CA SER A 110 -16.19 3.88 8.56
C SER A 110 -16.15 5.24 9.27
N ILE A 111 -16.85 6.20 8.68
CA ILE A 111 -17.10 7.54 9.21
C ILE A 111 -18.61 7.82 9.22
N PRO A 112 -19.13 8.56 10.20
CA PRO A 112 -20.54 8.92 10.23
C PRO A 112 -20.91 9.86 9.07
N PRO A 113 -22.21 9.97 8.75
CA PRO A 113 -22.73 11.00 7.85
C PRO A 113 -22.22 12.41 8.16
N PHE A 114 -22.07 13.24 7.14
CA PHE A 114 -21.68 14.65 7.25
C PHE A 114 -20.37 14.92 8.01
N THR A 115 -19.45 13.94 8.02
CA THR A 115 -18.13 14.12 8.63
C THR A 115 -17.35 15.19 7.86
N LEU A 116 -17.20 16.37 8.47
CA LEU A 116 -16.52 17.51 7.85
C LEU A 116 -14.99 17.30 7.77
N PHE A 117 -14.43 16.57 8.75
CA PHE A 117 -13.01 16.27 8.83
C PHE A 117 -12.81 14.78 9.07
N PRO A 118 -12.58 13.99 8.01
CA PRO A 118 -12.37 12.56 8.16
C PRO A 118 -11.14 12.27 9.04
N PRO A 119 -11.24 11.33 10.00
CA PRO A 119 -10.12 10.98 10.85
C PRO A 119 -9.06 10.22 10.03
N ASN A 120 -7.79 10.36 10.39
CA ASN A 120 -6.74 9.50 9.85
C ASN A 120 -7.01 8.04 10.27
N PRO A 121 -7.27 7.11 9.32
CA PRO A 121 -7.61 5.72 9.63
C PRO A 121 -6.41 4.95 10.22
N TYR A 122 -5.18 5.40 9.98
CA TYR A 122 -3.96 4.80 10.49
C TYR A 122 -3.68 5.08 11.98
N LYS A 123 -4.49 5.92 12.65
CA LYS A 123 -4.37 6.08 14.11
C LYS A 123 -4.78 4.83 14.88
N ASP A 124 -5.67 4.01 14.31
CA ASP A 124 -6.14 2.74 14.88
C ASP A 124 -5.99 1.62 13.83
N LYS A 125 -4.73 1.40 13.38
CA LYS A 125 -4.42 0.46 12.28
C LYS A 125 -5.00 -0.93 12.52
N VAL A 126 -4.92 -1.42 13.77
CA VAL A 126 -5.35 -2.77 14.15
C VAL A 126 -6.85 -2.99 13.93
N LYS A 127 -7.66 -1.95 14.16
CA LYS A 127 -9.11 -2.06 13.99
C LYS A 127 -9.58 -1.63 12.62
N LYS A 128 -9.06 -0.51 12.11
CA LYS A 128 -9.60 0.13 10.89
C LYS A 128 -8.99 -0.38 9.60
N MET A 129 -7.73 -0.81 9.63
CA MET A 129 -6.97 -1.20 8.43
C MET A 129 -6.75 -2.71 8.33
N SER A 130 -7.25 -3.50 9.28
CA SER A 130 -7.01 -4.95 9.33
C SER A 130 -7.86 -5.73 8.32
N ASN A 131 -9.13 -5.35 8.17
CA ASN A 131 -10.03 -5.95 7.21
C ASN A 131 -10.16 -5.05 5.98
N TRP A 132 -9.81 -5.59 4.83
CA TRP A 132 -9.97 -4.93 3.54
C TRP A 132 -10.53 -5.92 2.53
N LEU A 133 -11.23 -5.39 1.53
CA LEU A 133 -11.82 -6.14 0.44
C LEU A 133 -11.31 -5.56 -0.89
N MET A 134 -11.25 -6.40 -1.92
CA MET A 134 -11.00 -5.90 -3.27
C MET A 134 -12.23 -5.15 -3.75
N GLY A 135 -12.05 -3.87 -4.08
CA GLY A 135 -13.05 -3.04 -4.73
C GLY A 135 -13.00 -3.23 -6.25
N ASN A 136 -13.18 -2.14 -6.98
CA ASN A 136 -13.14 -2.17 -8.43
C ASN A 136 -11.71 -2.34 -8.97
N ILE A 137 -11.60 -3.07 -10.08
CA ILE A 137 -10.39 -3.15 -10.90
C ILE A 137 -10.72 -2.59 -12.27
N GLU A 138 -10.27 -1.38 -12.57
CA GLU A 138 -10.46 -0.76 -13.88
C GLU A 138 -9.25 -1.06 -14.76
N VAL A 139 -9.49 -1.74 -15.88
CA VAL A 139 -8.44 -1.96 -16.89
C VAL A 139 -8.43 -0.76 -17.83
N SER A 140 -7.31 -0.03 -17.84
CA SER A 140 -7.12 1.03 -18.82
C SER A 140 -6.70 0.39 -20.15
N GLU A 141 -7.67 0.08 -21.01
CA GLU A 141 -7.38 -0.22 -22.41
C GLU A 141 -7.07 1.10 -23.11
N GLU A 142 -5.79 1.35 -23.42
CA GLU A 142 -5.52 2.39 -24.41
C GLU A 142 -5.88 1.85 -25.79
N THR A 143 -6.86 2.50 -26.43
CA THR A 143 -7.27 2.31 -27.80
C THR A 143 -6.06 2.23 -28.71
N SER A 144 -5.90 1.09 -29.39
CA SER A 144 -4.98 0.90 -30.51
C SER A 144 -5.06 2.10 -31.44
N LYS A 145 -3.99 2.88 -31.53
CA LYS A 145 -3.75 3.79 -32.67
C LYS A 145 -2.83 3.11 -33.66
#